data_AF-A0A916MCS7-F1
#
_entry.id   AF-A0A916MCS7-F1
#
_cell.length_a   1.000
_cell.length_b   1.000
_cell.length_c   1.000
_cell.angle_alpha   90.00
_cell.angle_beta   90.00
_cell.angle_gamma   90.00
#
_symmetry.space_group_name_H-M   'P 1'
#
loop_
_entity.id
_entity.type
_entity.pdbx_description
1 polymer ?
#
loop_
_entity_poly.entity_id
_entity_poly.type
_entity_poly.pdbx_seq_one_letter_code
_entity_poly.pdbx_strand_id
1 'polypeptide(L)'
;MQVLSGSEPHGLTWRYSQHLDINCDGALDEVFTAKDSARAYVAVVLGPISTASKHSIIALRFDGGSQDVLCGPIESLTPETLSTAKELREMVGQEPVGYRYSRMCRGLSLRAGECDRFHLFWNHAEGTLDWWRL
;
A
#
# COMPACT_ATOMS: atom_id res chain seq x y z
N MET A 1 16.91 2.93 8.43
CA MET A 1 15.77 2.04 8.69
C MET A 1 16.21 0.61 8.37
N GLN A 2 16.58 -0.16 9.39
CA GLN A 2 17.27 -1.45 9.21
C GLN A 2 16.36 -2.58 8.68
N VAL A 3 15.04 -2.46 8.89
CA VAL A 3 14.05 -3.46 8.45
C VAL A 3 14.01 -3.56 6.92
N LEU A 4 13.83 -2.43 6.22
CA LEU A 4 13.71 -2.43 4.76
C LEU A 4 15.06 -2.46 4.02
N SER A 5 16.20 -2.23 4.69
CA SER A 5 17.51 -2.24 4.03
C SER A 5 17.95 -3.62 3.55
N GLY A 6 17.41 -4.69 4.13
CA GLY A 6 17.69 -6.07 3.72
C GLY A 6 16.66 -6.65 2.76
N SER A 7 15.57 -5.95 2.50
CA SER A 7 14.46 -6.44 1.68
C SER A 7 14.75 -6.29 0.20
N GLU A 8 14.23 -7.21 -0.61
CA GLU A 8 14.16 -7.01 -2.04
C GLU A 8 13.02 -6.01 -2.37
N PRO A 9 13.20 -5.12 -3.37
CA PRO A 9 14.42 -4.94 -4.16
C PRO A 9 15.52 -4.18 -3.40
N HIS A 10 16.76 -4.61 -3.61
CA HIS A 10 17.93 -4.01 -2.96
C HIS A 10 18.33 -2.65 -3.54
N GLY A 11 19.05 -1.85 -2.76
CA GLY A 11 19.62 -0.57 -3.20
C GLY A 11 18.62 0.59 -3.24
N LEU A 12 17.39 0.39 -2.77
CA LEU A 12 16.40 1.44 -2.67
C LEU A 12 16.71 2.41 -1.52
N THR A 13 16.48 3.70 -1.77
CA THR A 13 16.46 4.72 -0.72
C THR A 13 15.03 4.96 -0.25
N TRP A 14 14.69 4.34 0.87
CA TRP A 14 13.38 4.45 1.50
C TRP A 14 13.20 5.81 2.19
N ARG A 15 12.07 6.46 1.91
CA ARG A 15 11.65 7.71 2.52
C ARG A 15 10.42 7.44 3.38
N TYR A 16 10.47 7.89 4.63
CA TYR A 16 9.30 7.90 5.51
C TYR A 16 8.19 8.73 4.87
N SER A 17 6.97 8.18 4.90
CA SER A 17 5.78 8.87 4.44
C SER A 17 4.89 9.26 5.62
N GLN A 18 4.44 8.26 6.38
CA GLN A 18 3.43 8.44 7.43
C GLN A 18 3.32 7.19 8.31
N HIS A 19 2.43 7.25 9.30
CA HIS A 19 2.01 6.11 10.11
C HIS A 19 0.49 5.95 10.12
N LEU A 20 0.01 4.71 10.24
CA LEU A 20 -1.41 4.38 10.44
C LEU A 20 -1.51 2.93 10.93
N ASP A 21 -2.65 2.56 11.50
CA ASP A 21 -3.01 1.14 11.69
C ASP A 21 -3.63 0.63 10.37
N ILE A 22 -2.85 -0.12 9.58
CA ILE A 22 -3.28 -0.66 8.28
C ILE A 22 -3.79 -2.09 8.39
N ASN A 23 -3.31 -2.85 9.39
CA ASN A 23 -3.56 -4.28 9.56
C ASN A 23 -4.62 -4.56 10.64
N CYS A 24 -5.22 -3.53 11.22
CA CYS A 24 -6.26 -3.60 12.24
C CYS A 24 -5.87 -4.31 13.53
N ASP A 25 -4.62 -4.20 13.97
CA ASP A 25 -4.19 -4.76 15.25
C ASP A 25 -4.12 -3.73 16.40
N GLY A 26 -4.41 -2.45 16.11
CA GLY A 26 -4.38 -1.36 17.08
C GLY A 26 -2.99 -0.76 17.34
N ALA A 27 -1.93 -1.29 16.72
CA ALA A 27 -0.62 -0.67 16.70
C ALA A 27 -0.46 0.24 15.47
N LEU A 28 0.42 1.24 15.58
CA LEU A 28 0.75 2.08 14.43
C LEU A 28 1.84 1.41 13.60
N ASP A 29 1.54 1.24 12.32
CA ASP A 29 2.46 0.79 11.28
C ASP A 29 3.14 2.00 10.64
N GLU A 30 4.33 1.80 10.07
CA GLU A 30 5.06 2.83 9.34
C GLU A 30 5.02 2.58 7.83
N VAL A 31 4.74 3.65 7.07
CA VAL A 31 4.66 3.63 5.61
C VAL A 31 5.85 4.35 5.01
N PHE A 32 6.44 3.73 4.00
CA PHE A 32 7.59 4.23 3.28
C PHE A 32 7.37 4.20 1.78
N THR A 33 8.03 5.11 1.08
CA THR A 33 8.09 5.11 -0.38
C THR A 33 9.53 5.04 -0.87
N ALA A 34 9.71 4.44 -2.03
CA ALA A 34 10.97 4.46 -2.76
C ALA A 34 10.67 4.45 -4.26
N LYS A 35 11.70 4.65 -5.08
CA LYS A 35 11.62 4.49 -6.53
C LYS A 35 12.97 4.11 -7.10
N ASP A 36 12.94 3.46 -8.25
CA ASP A 36 14.07 3.32 -9.16
C ASP A 36 13.69 3.93 -10.53
N SER A 37 14.40 3.58 -11.60
CA SER A 37 14.12 4.08 -12.95
C SER A 37 12.87 3.49 -13.60
N ALA A 38 12.36 2.36 -13.10
CA ALA A 38 11.25 1.61 -13.70
C ALA A 38 10.00 1.55 -12.83
N ARG A 39 10.16 1.67 -11.51
CA ARG A 39 9.10 1.40 -10.54
C ARG A 39 9.07 2.41 -9.40
N ALA A 40 7.87 2.64 -8.88
CA ALA A 40 7.65 3.19 -7.55
C ALA A 40 7.31 2.06 -6.58
N TYR A 41 7.68 2.24 -5.32
CA TYR A 41 7.47 1.26 -4.27
C TYR A 41 6.75 1.90 -3.10
N VAL A 42 5.79 1.18 -2.54
CA VAL A 42 5.16 1.49 -1.25
C VAL A 42 5.44 0.31 -0.33
N ALA A 43 6.01 0.60 0.83
CA ALA A 43 6.28 -0.38 1.86
C ALA A 43 5.51 -0.03 3.13
N VAL A 44 5.06 -1.07 3.82
CA VAL A 44 4.49 -1.00 5.15
C VAL A 44 5.32 -1.87 6.07
N VAL A 45 5.74 -1.32 7.20
CA VAL A 45 6.40 -2.04 8.29
C VAL A 45 5.45 -2.10 9.47
N LEU A 46 5.08 -3.31 9.88
CA LEU A 46 4.09 -3.52 10.93
C LEU A 46 4.63 -3.18 12.31
N GLY A 47 3.80 -2.49 13.08
CA GLY A 47 4.05 -2.14 14.47
C GLY A 47 3.92 -3.34 15.42
N PRO A 48 4.47 -3.24 16.64
CA PRO A 48 5.46 -2.25 17.09
C PRO A 48 6.79 -2.38 16.33
N ILE A 49 7.39 -1.26 15.94
CA ILE A 49 8.56 -1.23 15.06
C ILE A 49 9.80 -1.81 15.77
N SER A 50 10.37 -2.85 15.18
CA SER A 50 11.62 -3.47 15.59
C SER A 50 12.37 -4.00 14.37
N THR A 51 13.62 -4.44 14.54
CA THR A 51 14.40 -5.07 13.45
C THR A 51 13.77 -6.38 12.95
N ALA A 52 12.86 -6.98 13.71
CA ALA A 52 12.13 -8.20 13.34
C ALA A 52 10.70 -7.91 12.83
N SER A 53 10.31 -6.64 12.69
CA SER A 53 8.98 -6.28 12.18
C SER A 53 8.74 -6.88 10.81
N LYS A 54 7.56 -7.50 10.66
CA LYS A 54 7.05 -7.91 9.36
C LYS A 54 6.84 -6.68 8.50
N HIS A 55 7.05 -6.83 7.21
CA HIS A 55 6.81 -5.77 6.25
C HIS A 55 6.28 -6.35 4.95
N SER A 56 5.61 -5.51 4.18
CA SER A 56 5.17 -5.83 2.82
C SER A 56 5.52 -4.69 1.89
N ILE A 57 5.91 -5.01 0.66
CA ILE A 57 6.29 -4.05 -0.37
C ILE A 57 5.44 -4.35 -1.60
N ILE A 58 4.79 -3.33 -2.15
CA ILE A 58 4.25 -3.39 -3.50
C ILE A 58 5.13 -2.59 -4.45
N ALA A 59 5.19 -3.02 -5.70
CA ALA A 59 5.87 -2.32 -6.78
C ALA A 59 4.87 -1.93 -7.85
N LEU A 60 4.87 -0.66 -8.23
CA LEU A 60 4.01 -0.09 -9.27
C LEU A 60 4.89 0.42 -10.39
N ARG A 61 4.56 0.06 -11.63
CA ARG A 61 5.40 0.35 -12.80
C ARG A 61 5.15 1.76 -13.31
N PHE A 62 6.15 2.40 -13.92
CA PHE A 62 5.94 3.64 -14.68
C PHE A 62 5.56 3.40 -16.15
N ASP A 63 5.74 2.17 -16.64
CA ASP A 63 5.45 1.78 -18.02
C ASP A 63 4.80 0.39 -18.11
N GLY A 64 4.13 0.15 -19.25
CA GLY A 64 3.52 -1.14 -19.58
C GLY A 64 2.03 -1.04 -19.91
N GLY A 65 1.40 -2.19 -20.11
CA GLY A 65 -0.03 -2.33 -20.41
C GLY A 65 -0.81 -3.06 -19.31
N SER A 66 -0.32 -3.05 -18.08
CA SER A 66 -0.88 -3.77 -16.93
C SER A 66 -1.56 -2.81 -15.94
N GLN A 67 -2.34 -3.39 -15.01
CA GLN A 67 -3.12 -2.60 -14.04
C GLN A 67 -2.25 -1.94 -12.95
N ASP A 68 -1.00 -2.37 -12.78
CA ASP A 68 -0.03 -1.81 -11.84
C ASP A 68 0.75 -0.60 -12.39
N VAL A 69 0.39 -0.11 -13.58
CA VAL A 69 1.06 1.03 -14.24
C VAL A 69 0.53 2.35 -13.71
N LEU A 70 1.45 3.19 -13.23
CA LEU A 70 1.22 4.58 -12.87
C LEU A 70 1.19 5.46 -14.11
N CYS A 71 0.31 6.46 -14.11
CA CYS A 71 0.17 7.39 -15.24
C CYS A 71 0.98 8.67 -15.07
N GLY A 72 1.94 8.64 -14.14
CA GLY A 72 2.81 9.75 -13.81
C GLY A 72 3.66 9.43 -12.58
N PRO A 73 4.45 10.40 -12.11
CA PRO A 73 5.08 10.30 -10.79
C PRO A 73 4.00 10.23 -9.70
N ILE A 74 4.33 9.63 -8.55
CA ILE A 74 3.47 9.69 -7.36
C ILE A 74 3.29 11.15 -6.97
N GLU A 75 2.04 11.60 -6.94
CA GLU A 75 1.63 12.94 -6.51
C GLU A 75 1.28 12.95 -5.03
N SER A 76 0.57 11.91 -4.57
CA SER A 76 0.17 11.77 -3.18
C SER A 76 0.01 10.32 -2.76
N LEU A 77 0.24 10.07 -1.47
CA LEU A 77 -0.08 8.85 -0.75
C LEU A 77 -0.72 9.28 0.57
N THR A 78 -2.01 9.08 0.72
CA THR A 78 -2.78 9.59 1.87
C THR A 78 -3.58 8.48 2.54
N PRO A 79 -3.75 8.50 3.87
CA PRO A 79 -4.67 7.57 4.53
C PRO A 79 -6.08 7.72 3.97
N GLU A 80 -6.78 6.61 3.80
CA GLU A 80 -8.18 6.62 3.39
C GLU A 80 -9.04 5.76 4.32
N THR A 81 -10.35 6.07 4.35
CA THR A 81 -11.30 5.20 5.04
C THR A 81 -11.57 3.99 4.18
N LEU A 82 -11.50 2.82 4.79
CA LEU A 82 -11.83 1.56 4.14
C LEU A 82 -13.31 1.56 3.71
N SER A 83 -13.57 1.25 2.44
CA SER A 83 -14.91 1.04 1.92
C SER A 83 -15.55 -0.20 2.55
N THR A 84 -16.85 -0.13 2.79
CA THR A 84 -17.65 -1.29 3.21
C THR A 84 -17.75 -2.32 2.09
N ALA A 85 -18.06 -3.57 2.43
CA ALA A 85 -18.30 -4.63 1.43
C ALA A 85 -19.45 -4.30 0.46
N LYS A 86 -20.40 -3.44 0.85
CA LYS A 86 -21.44 -2.95 -0.05
C LYS A 86 -20.84 -1.99 -1.09
N GLU A 87 -20.11 -0.97 -0.64
CA GLU A 87 -19.47 0.01 -1.52
C GLU A 87 -18.47 -0.66 -2.48
N LEU A 88 -17.67 -1.63 -2.00
CA LEU A 88 -16.75 -2.37 -2.87
C LEU A 88 -17.47 -3.16 -3.95
N ARG A 89 -18.60 -3.82 -3.63
CA ARG A 89 -19.40 -4.51 -4.65
C ARG A 89 -20.00 -3.57 -5.68
N GLU A 90 -20.36 -2.35 -5.27
CA GLU A 90 -20.86 -1.32 -6.19
C GLU A 90 -19.75 -0.73 -7.07
N MET A 91 -18.52 -0.62 -6.57
CA MET A 91 -17.38 -0.04 -7.30
C MET A 91 -16.63 -1.05 -8.19
N VAL A 92 -16.26 -2.20 -7.63
CA VAL A 92 -15.38 -3.19 -8.27
C VAL A 92 -16.02 -4.58 -8.42
N GLY A 93 -17.34 -4.68 -8.19
CA GLY A 93 -18.15 -5.89 -8.41
C GLY A 93 -18.02 -6.97 -7.32
N GLN A 94 -16.91 -7.01 -6.59
CA GLN A 94 -16.69 -7.95 -5.51
C GLN A 94 -15.74 -7.38 -4.45
N GLU A 95 -15.78 -7.94 -3.24
CA GLU A 95 -14.80 -7.62 -2.21
C GLU A 95 -13.45 -8.27 -2.55
N PRO A 96 -12.33 -7.52 -2.55
CA PRO A 96 -11.00 -8.11 -2.76
C PRO A 96 -10.69 -9.20 -1.73
N VAL A 97 -9.96 -10.23 -2.13
CA VAL A 97 -9.61 -11.34 -1.25
C VAL A 97 -8.81 -10.83 -0.06
N GLY A 98 -9.17 -11.28 1.15
CA GLY A 98 -8.48 -10.93 2.39
C GLY A 98 -8.69 -9.49 2.87
N TYR A 99 -9.46 -8.67 2.15
CA TYR A 99 -9.90 -7.37 2.62
C TYR A 99 -10.74 -7.53 3.89
N ARG A 100 -10.57 -6.60 4.85
CA ARG A 100 -11.42 -6.52 6.04
C ARG A 100 -11.78 -5.07 6.31
N TYR A 101 -13.07 -4.77 6.24
CA TYR A 101 -13.55 -3.45 6.63
C TYR A 101 -13.34 -3.20 8.13
N SER A 102 -12.89 -1.98 8.45
CA SER A 102 -12.85 -1.45 9.80
C SER A 102 -13.13 0.05 9.80
N ARG A 103 -13.77 0.52 10.88
CA ARG A 103 -14.00 1.96 11.11
C ARG A 103 -12.78 2.67 11.70
N MET A 104 -11.86 1.91 12.29
CA MET A 104 -10.71 2.46 13.01
C MET A 104 -9.46 2.47 12.14
N CYS A 105 -9.25 1.40 11.39
CA CYS A 105 -8.08 1.24 10.52
C CYS A 105 -8.23 2.04 9.25
N ARG A 106 -7.12 2.24 8.55
CA ARG A 106 -7.06 3.03 7.32
C ARG A 106 -6.43 2.21 6.20
N GLY A 107 -6.87 2.46 4.98
CA GLY A 107 -6.14 2.10 3.77
C GLY A 107 -5.21 3.24 3.35
N LEU A 108 -4.64 3.12 2.16
CA LEU A 108 -3.89 4.20 1.51
C LEU A 108 -4.46 4.45 0.11
N SER A 109 -4.75 5.70 -0.19
CA SER A 109 -5.02 6.15 -1.56
C SER A 109 -3.74 6.72 -2.16
N LEU A 110 -3.28 6.13 -3.26
CA LEU A 110 -2.14 6.61 -4.05
C LEU A 110 -2.64 7.22 -5.36
N ARG A 111 -2.23 8.48 -5.62
CA ARG A 111 -2.47 9.18 -6.89
C ARG A 111 -1.17 9.36 -7.67
N ALA A 112 -1.22 9.08 -8.97
CA ALA A 112 -0.09 9.29 -9.87
C ALA A 112 -0.56 9.69 -11.28
N GLY A 113 -0.48 10.99 -11.57
CA GLY A 113 -0.98 11.55 -12.82
C GLY A 113 -2.50 11.46 -12.96
N GLU A 114 -2.96 11.20 -14.18
CA GLU A 114 -4.37 11.30 -14.58
C GLU A 114 -5.17 9.99 -14.46
N CYS A 115 -4.56 8.90 -13.99
CA CYS A 115 -5.27 7.63 -13.84
C CYS A 115 -6.00 7.50 -12.51
N ASP A 116 -6.88 6.50 -12.46
CA ASP A 116 -7.58 6.12 -11.25
C ASP A 116 -6.61 5.86 -10.11
N ARG A 117 -7.08 6.17 -8.90
CA ARG A 117 -6.28 6.02 -7.69
C ARG A 117 -6.09 4.54 -7.41
N PHE A 118 -4.92 4.22 -6.89
CA PHE A 118 -4.69 2.91 -6.29
C PHE A 118 -5.18 2.97 -4.85
N HIS A 119 -6.03 2.03 -4.49
CA HIS A 119 -6.56 1.84 -3.15
C HIS A 119 -5.82 0.66 -2.51
N LEU A 120 -4.83 0.96 -1.69
CA LEU A 120 -3.99 -0.04 -1.04
C LEU A 120 -4.61 -0.42 0.31
N PHE A 121 -4.63 -1.71 0.60
CA PHE A 121 -5.19 -2.27 1.82
C PHE A 121 -4.33 -3.44 2.32
N TRP A 122 -4.47 -3.78 3.59
CA TRP A 122 -3.85 -4.98 4.13
C TRP A 122 -4.69 -6.21 3.78
N ASN A 123 -4.12 -7.12 2.99
CA ASN A 123 -4.72 -8.42 2.73
C ASN A 123 -4.44 -9.32 3.96
N HIS A 124 -5.47 -9.53 4.78
CA HIS A 124 -5.35 -10.33 6.00
C HIS A 124 -5.29 -11.84 5.76
N ALA A 125 -5.62 -12.30 4.55
CA ALA A 125 -5.48 -13.71 4.19
C ALA A 125 -4.01 -14.04 3.88
N GLU A 126 -3.31 -13.13 3.20
CA GLU A 126 -1.92 -13.32 2.78
C GLU A 126 -0.91 -12.69 3.74
N GLY A 127 -1.34 -11.75 4.58
CA GLY A 127 -0.45 -11.01 5.47
C GLY A 127 0.48 -10.07 4.70
N THR A 128 -0.04 -9.47 3.63
CA THR A 128 0.68 -8.59 2.70
C THR A 128 -0.16 -7.37 2.36
N LEU A 129 0.49 -6.36 1.80
CA LEU A 129 -0.17 -5.21 1.19
C LEU A 129 -0.65 -5.59 -0.21
N ASP A 130 -1.89 -5.24 -0.51
CA ASP A 130 -2.52 -5.47 -1.81
C ASP A 130 -3.26 -4.19 -2.24
N TRP A 131 -3.75 -4.14 -3.47
CA TRP A 131 -4.40 -2.94 -4.01
C TRP A 131 -5.48 -3.27 -5.04
N TRP A 132 -6.37 -2.30 -5.24
CA TRP A 132 -7.32 -2.29 -6.36
C TRP A 132 -7.40 -0.89 -6.97
N ARG A 133 -7.90 -0.80 -8.20
CA ARG A 133 -8.23 0.44 -8.92
C ARG A 133 -9.39 0.19 -9.88
N LEU A 134 -9.97 1.26 -10.43
CA LEU A 134 -11.02 1.20 -11.45
C LEU A 134 -10.44 1.15 -12.88
#